data_AF-A0A6B3SSF6-F1
#
_entry.id   AF-A0A6B3SSF6-F1
#
_cell.length_a   1.000
_cell.length_b   1.000
_cell.length_c   1.000
_cell.angle_alpha   90.00
_cell.angle_beta   90.00
_cell.angle_gamma   90.00
#
_symmetry.space_group_name_H-M   'P 1'
#
loop_
_entity.id
_entity.type
_entity.pdbx_description
1 polymer ?
#
loop_
_entity_poly.entity_id
_entity_poly.type
_entity_poly.pdbx_seq_one_letter_code
_entity_poly.pdbx_strand_id
1 'polypeptide(L)'
;MLSTHMSDARPDTASTLHTTSVDAGWQRQGKLWSNLKELCDILRIPSAAIHTEEELLFQHVQFKTGQRIHTIGQPFDTLYVVHSGFLKTVLIDEFGNEQVLSFPMKGDLFGVDGIHSKRYASEAVALSNCDLILLPFKKLTALGRSHAEFEHAIYSVMSRELVREQAMVSMLGALSAEARVARFLVSLSERYADMGYSSKLFNLRMTRHEIGSYLGLTLETVSRTLSAFNEIGLITVDQRSIGIKDFDALKTLRRLPPSSTRAKQSASKKSKQQAAMQPAQEPDSDWGQVATA
;
A
#
# COMPACT_ATOMS: atom_id res chain seq x y z
N MET A 1 54.87 -13.02 58.69
CA MET A 1 54.95 -11.61 59.12
C MET A 1 54.50 -10.73 57.96
N LEU A 2 53.49 -9.89 58.21
CA LEU A 2 53.20 -8.57 57.62
C LEU A 2 53.49 -8.32 56.11
N SER A 3 52.46 -8.09 55.30
CA SER A 3 51.91 -6.74 54.94
C SER A 3 52.35 -6.39 53.48
N THR A 4 51.64 -5.75 52.53
CA THR A 4 50.67 -4.63 52.53
C THR A 4 50.19 -4.42 51.06
N HIS A 5 48.86 -4.27 50.83
CA HIS A 5 48.10 -3.47 49.83
C HIS A 5 48.45 -3.47 48.31
N MET A 6 47.65 -3.08 47.30
CA MET A 6 46.32 -2.46 47.02
C MET A 6 45.77 -3.19 45.75
N SER A 7 44.56 -3.08 45.19
CA SER A 7 43.62 -1.96 45.07
C SER A 7 42.27 -2.43 44.48
N ASP A 8 41.24 -1.64 44.80
CA ASP A 8 39.84 -1.59 44.36
C ASP A 8 39.40 -2.20 43.02
N ALA A 9 38.23 -2.87 43.05
CA ALA A 9 37.05 -2.44 42.29
C ALA A 9 35.76 -3.05 42.88
N ARG A 10 34.80 -2.16 43.19
CA ARG A 10 33.48 -2.35 43.79
C ARG A 10 32.38 -2.47 42.70
N PRO A 11 31.10 -2.73 43.07
CA PRO A 11 30.20 -3.65 42.36
C PRO A 11 29.22 -3.00 41.37
N ASP A 12 28.57 -3.88 40.61
CA ASP A 12 27.42 -3.65 39.73
C ASP A 12 26.31 -2.79 40.36
N THR A 13 25.94 -1.73 39.66
CA THR A 13 24.69 -0.99 39.85
C THR A 13 23.94 -0.87 38.54
N ALA A 14 22.69 -1.34 38.59
CA ALA A 14 21.53 -1.14 37.72
C ALA A 14 21.58 -0.11 36.58
N SER A 15 20.98 -0.48 35.44
CA SER A 15 20.41 0.43 34.43
C SER A 15 19.29 -0.32 33.68
N THR A 16 18.06 -0.37 34.18
CA THR A 16 16.94 0.55 33.91
C THR A 16 16.88 1.02 32.44
N LEU A 17 16.17 0.25 31.62
CA LEU A 17 15.84 0.63 30.23
C LEU A 17 14.91 1.84 30.23
N HIS A 18 15.49 3.01 29.95
CA HIS A 18 14.74 4.22 29.60
C HIS A 18 14.05 4.03 28.24
N THR A 19 12.73 3.92 28.26
CA THR A 19 11.87 4.25 27.12
C THR A 19 11.87 5.76 26.98
N THR A 20 12.63 6.30 26.03
CA THR A 20 12.58 7.72 25.69
C THR A 20 11.29 8.00 24.93
N SER A 21 10.30 8.50 25.69
CA SER A 21 9.18 9.29 25.17
C SER A 21 9.73 10.45 24.34
N VAL A 22 9.42 10.46 23.04
CA VAL A 22 9.52 11.66 22.22
C VAL A 22 8.11 12.21 22.05
N ASP A 23 7.74 13.08 23.00
CA ASP A 23 6.59 13.96 22.89
C ASP A 23 6.85 15.02 21.81
N ALA A 24 6.25 14.82 20.64
CA ALA A 24 5.99 15.89 19.68
C ALA A 24 4.49 15.84 19.35
N GLY A 25 3.75 16.75 19.98
CA GLY A 25 2.30 16.77 20.04
C GLY A 25 1.62 16.73 18.67
N TRP A 26 1.09 15.57 18.33
CA TRP A 26 -0.10 15.48 17.50
C TRP A 26 -1.28 15.23 18.43
N GLN A 27 -2.28 16.11 18.37
CA GLN A 27 -3.56 15.92 19.04
C GLN A 27 -4.10 14.52 18.70
N ARG A 28 -4.33 13.68 19.73
CA ARG A 28 -4.96 12.36 19.61
C ARG A 28 -6.44 12.49 19.23
N GLN A 29 -6.73 12.93 18.00
CA GLN A 29 -8.10 12.98 17.44
C GLN A 29 -8.47 11.67 16.73
N GLY A 30 -7.93 10.54 17.20
CA GLY A 30 -8.21 9.22 16.64
C GLY A 30 -9.11 8.41 17.55
N LYS A 31 -9.96 7.57 16.95
CA LYS A 31 -10.67 6.51 17.64
C LYS A 31 -9.65 5.61 18.37
N LEU A 32 -9.78 5.45 19.68
CA LEU A 32 -8.80 4.72 20.50
C LEU A 32 -8.97 3.19 20.44
N TRP A 33 -10.17 2.73 20.12
CA TRP A 33 -10.56 1.33 20.15
C TRP A 33 -11.54 1.02 19.02
N SER A 34 -11.45 -0.17 18.44
CA SER A 34 -12.51 -0.76 17.62
C SER A 34 -13.09 -1.97 18.32
N ASN A 35 -14.39 -2.17 18.20
CA ASN A 35 -15.03 -3.40 18.66
C ASN A 35 -14.88 -4.53 17.61
N LEU A 36 -15.32 -5.74 17.96
CA LEU A 36 -15.24 -6.89 17.06
C LEU A 36 -16.00 -6.69 15.73
N LYS A 37 -17.19 -6.07 15.78
CA LYS A 37 -17.97 -5.81 14.57
C LYS A 37 -17.19 -4.95 13.58
N GLU A 38 -16.60 -3.86 14.06
CA GLU A 38 -15.82 -2.94 13.24
C GLU A 38 -14.53 -3.59 12.71
N LEU A 39 -13.91 -4.47 13.50
CA LEU A 39 -12.78 -5.28 13.06
C LEU A 39 -13.18 -6.26 11.94
N CYS A 40 -14.33 -6.92 12.06
CA CYS A 40 -14.85 -7.80 11.03
C CYS A 40 -15.20 -7.02 9.76
N ASP A 41 -15.87 -5.87 9.91
CA ASP A 41 -16.26 -5.00 8.79
C ASP A 41 -15.02 -4.54 8.01
N ILE A 42 -13.94 -4.14 8.69
CA ILE A 42 -12.72 -3.69 8.02
C ILE A 42 -11.96 -4.82 7.33
N LEU A 43 -11.95 -6.02 7.93
CA LEU A 43 -11.32 -7.22 7.34
C LEU A 43 -12.18 -7.89 6.26
N ARG A 44 -13.39 -7.36 6.02
CA ARG A 44 -14.41 -7.90 5.11
C ARG A 44 -14.82 -9.32 5.50
N ILE A 45 -14.93 -9.55 6.80
CA ILE A 45 -15.43 -10.79 7.40
C ILE A 45 -16.95 -10.64 7.60
N PRO A 46 -17.77 -11.57 7.10
CA PRO A 46 -19.20 -11.58 7.40
C PRO A 46 -19.43 -11.70 8.92
N SER A 47 -19.86 -10.62 9.56
CA SER A 47 -19.98 -10.54 11.02
C SER A 47 -21.27 -11.17 11.58
N ALA A 48 -22.25 -11.46 10.73
CA ALA A 48 -23.58 -11.94 11.12
C ALA A 48 -23.58 -13.28 11.87
N ALA A 49 -22.48 -14.04 11.85
CA ALA A 49 -22.36 -15.33 12.51
C ALA A 49 -21.58 -15.29 13.83
N ILE A 50 -21.01 -14.13 14.21
CA ILE A 50 -20.17 -14.02 15.40
C ILE A 50 -20.96 -13.36 16.52
N HIS A 51 -21.67 -14.18 17.29
CA HIS A 51 -22.34 -13.75 18.52
C HIS A 51 -21.38 -13.88 19.69
N THR A 52 -20.97 -12.74 20.25
CA THR A 52 -20.19 -12.69 21.49
C THR A 52 -20.94 -11.85 22.51
N GLU A 53 -21.05 -12.34 23.74
CA GLU A 53 -21.66 -11.60 24.86
C GLU A 53 -20.66 -10.61 25.49
N GLU A 54 -19.36 -10.78 25.21
CA GLU A 54 -18.29 -9.93 25.73
C GLU A 54 -17.97 -8.78 24.76
N GLU A 55 -17.84 -7.57 25.30
CA GLU A 55 -17.38 -6.42 24.52
C GLU A 55 -15.87 -6.53 24.23
N LEU A 56 -15.54 -7.09 23.08
CA LEU A 56 -14.15 -7.25 22.65
C LEU A 56 -13.64 -5.96 21.99
N LEU A 57 -12.75 -5.27 22.71
CA LEU A 57 -12.09 -4.06 22.22
C LEU A 57 -10.66 -4.33 21.72
N PHE A 58 -10.30 -3.68 20.60
CA PHE A 58 -9.00 -3.75 19.98
C PHE A 58 -8.38 -2.37 19.89
N GLN A 59 -7.17 -2.22 20.40
CA GLN A 59 -6.51 -0.91 20.54
C GLN A 59 -6.07 -0.36 19.18
N HIS A 60 -6.23 0.94 18.99
CA HIS A 60 -5.61 1.68 17.91
C HIS A 60 -4.25 2.25 18.31
N VAL A 61 -3.27 2.15 17.42
CA VAL A 61 -1.97 2.80 17.56
C VAL A 61 -1.64 3.56 16.29
N GLN A 62 -1.24 4.81 16.47
CA GLN A 62 -0.91 5.72 15.38
C GLN A 62 0.59 5.75 15.13
N PHE A 63 0.97 5.69 13.86
CA PHE A 63 2.35 5.81 13.40
C PHE A 63 2.48 6.97 12.43
N LYS A 64 3.55 7.76 12.54
CA LYS A 64 3.90 8.79 11.57
C LYS A 64 4.62 8.18 10.37
N THR A 65 4.55 8.86 9.24
CA THR A 65 5.35 8.54 8.06
C THR A 65 6.82 8.31 8.44
N GLY A 66 7.41 7.21 7.98
CA GLY A 66 8.79 6.81 8.25
C GLY A 66 8.98 5.99 9.53
N GLN A 67 7.98 5.90 10.41
CA GLN A 67 8.10 5.06 11.60
C GLN A 67 7.98 3.57 11.27
N ARG A 68 8.77 2.76 11.99
CA ARG A 68 8.72 1.30 11.96
C ARG A 68 7.63 0.79 12.89
N ILE A 69 6.85 -0.16 12.41
CA ILE A 69 5.78 -0.82 13.19
C ILE A 69 6.37 -2.00 13.95
N HIS A 70 7.15 -2.84 13.25
CA HIS A 70 7.95 -3.92 13.81
C HIS A 70 9.17 -4.15 12.91
N THR A 71 10.22 -4.76 13.45
CA THR A 71 11.47 -5.02 12.73
C THR A 71 11.73 -6.51 12.53
N ILE A 72 12.57 -6.84 11.55
CA ILE A 72 13.04 -8.20 11.31
C ILE A 72 13.65 -8.77 12.60
N GLY A 73 13.26 -10.00 12.94
CA GLY A 73 13.76 -10.69 14.12
C GLY A 73 13.19 -10.20 15.44
N GLN A 74 12.28 -9.22 15.48
CA GLN A 74 11.56 -8.88 16.71
C GLN A 74 10.66 -10.07 17.13
N PRO A 75 10.57 -10.42 18.44
CA PRO A 75 9.63 -11.44 18.92
C PRO A 75 8.20 -11.15 18.47
N PHE A 76 7.50 -12.18 17.99
CA PHE A 76 6.13 -12.06 17.50
C PHE A 76 5.12 -12.22 18.63
N ASP A 77 4.24 -11.24 18.78
CA ASP A 77 3.10 -11.30 19.70
C ASP A 77 1.78 -10.75 19.13
N THR A 78 1.85 -9.97 18.05
CA THR A 78 0.75 -9.13 17.57
C THR A 78 0.62 -9.16 16.06
N LEU A 79 -0.60 -9.26 15.56
CA LEU A 79 -0.94 -8.95 14.17
C LEU A 79 -1.51 -7.53 14.08
N TYR A 80 -1.46 -6.96 12.89
CA TYR A 80 -1.89 -5.58 12.66
C TYR A 80 -2.93 -5.54 11.55
N VAL A 81 -3.98 -4.76 11.76
CA VAL A 81 -4.94 -4.43 10.71
C VAL A 81 -4.84 -2.95 10.40
N VAL A 82 -4.71 -2.62 9.13
CA VAL A 82 -4.63 -1.21 8.72
C VAL A 82 -6.03 -0.60 8.79
N HIS A 83 -6.23 0.35 9.71
CA HIS A 83 -7.43 1.15 9.77
C HIS A 83 -7.38 2.31 8.77
N SER A 84 -6.25 3.01 8.74
CA SER A 84 -5.96 4.03 7.72
C SER A 84 -4.46 4.17 7.47
N GLY A 85 -4.12 4.75 6.33
CA GLY A 85 -2.74 4.94 5.90
C GLY A 85 -2.26 3.89 4.90
N PHE A 86 -0.95 3.91 4.66
CA PHE A 86 -0.23 3.09 3.70
C PHE A 86 1.10 2.71 4.31
N LEU A 87 1.47 1.46 4.14
CA LEU A 87 2.71 0.89 4.64
C LEU A 87 3.49 0.23 3.50
N LYS A 88 4.75 -0.07 3.76
CA LYS A 88 5.50 -1.11 3.06
C LYS A 88 5.92 -2.19 4.04
N THR A 89 5.95 -3.43 3.60
CA THR A 89 6.74 -4.48 4.25
C THR A 89 8.00 -4.73 3.42
N VAL A 90 9.13 -4.95 4.09
CA VAL A 90 10.44 -5.11 3.46
C VAL A 90 11.20 -6.28 4.06
N LEU A 91 11.95 -6.98 3.22
CA LEU A 91 13.13 -7.73 3.64
C LEU A 91 14.35 -6.85 3.47
N ILE A 92 15.34 -7.09 4.31
CA ILE A 92 16.65 -6.46 4.23
C ILE A 92 17.66 -7.59 4.08
N ASP A 93 18.45 -7.55 3.00
CA ASP A 93 19.50 -8.54 2.78
C ASP A 93 20.76 -8.23 3.61
N GLU A 94 21.75 -9.12 3.54
CA GLU A 94 23.03 -8.99 4.27
C GLU A 94 23.83 -7.73 3.89
N PHE A 95 23.55 -7.14 2.74
CA PHE A 95 24.18 -5.92 2.23
C PHE A 95 23.38 -4.65 2.54
N GLY A 96 22.23 -4.79 3.22
CA GLY A 96 21.35 -3.68 3.56
C GLY A 96 20.40 -3.25 2.45
N ASN A 97 20.24 -4.02 1.37
CA ASN A 97 19.29 -3.70 0.32
C ASN A 97 17.86 -4.03 0.78
N GLU A 98 16.95 -3.06 0.62
CA GLU A 98 15.53 -3.25 0.89
C GLU A 98 14.81 -3.87 -0.31
N GLN A 99 14.25 -5.06 -0.11
CA GLN A 99 13.30 -5.68 -1.02
C GLN A 99 11.88 -5.49 -0.49
N VAL A 100 11.08 -4.66 -1.15
CA VAL A 100 9.67 -4.46 -0.81
C VAL A 100 8.88 -5.72 -1.15
N LEU A 101 8.17 -6.23 -0.15
CA LEU A 101 7.32 -7.41 -0.27
C LEU A 101 5.86 -7.05 -0.53
N SER A 102 5.33 -6.01 0.12
CA SER A 102 3.95 -5.60 -0.09
C SER A 102 3.72 -4.14 0.30
N PHE A 103 2.54 -3.63 -0.10
CA PHE A 103 2.05 -2.32 0.31
C PHE A 103 0.70 -2.47 1.03
N PRO A 104 0.69 -2.75 2.34
CA PRO A 104 -0.53 -2.81 3.13
C PRO A 104 -1.26 -1.47 3.14
N MET A 105 -2.58 -1.51 3.01
CA MET A 105 -3.49 -0.37 3.10
C MET A 105 -4.76 -0.78 3.84
N LYS A 106 -5.70 0.15 4.03
CA LYS A 106 -6.93 -0.07 4.81
C LYS A 106 -7.61 -1.40 4.45
N GLY A 107 -7.84 -2.22 5.48
CA GLY A 107 -8.48 -3.55 5.35
C GLY A 107 -7.51 -4.72 5.19
N ASP A 108 -6.21 -4.47 5.07
CA ASP A 108 -5.21 -5.53 5.04
C ASP A 108 -4.77 -5.94 6.46
N LEU A 109 -4.54 -7.24 6.63
CA LEU A 109 -3.92 -7.87 7.78
C LEU A 109 -2.44 -8.12 7.47
N PHE A 110 -1.53 -7.75 8.38
CA PHE A 110 -0.09 -8.00 8.20
C PHE A 110 0.62 -8.39 9.51
N GLY A 111 1.87 -8.85 9.39
CA GLY A 111 2.65 -9.45 10.48
C GLY A 111 2.44 -10.97 10.62
N VAL A 112 1.75 -11.59 9.67
CA VAL A 112 1.42 -13.03 9.67
C VAL A 112 2.65 -13.92 9.49
N ASP A 113 3.71 -13.38 8.91
CA ASP A 113 5.02 -14.00 8.72
C ASP A 113 5.70 -14.37 10.05
N GLY A 114 5.32 -13.73 11.16
CA GLY A 114 5.83 -14.04 12.50
C GLY A 114 5.16 -15.24 13.19
N ILE A 115 4.03 -15.75 12.68
CA ILE A 115 3.23 -16.79 13.37
C ILE A 115 4.01 -18.09 13.53
N HIS A 116 4.72 -18.51 12.47
CA HIS A 116 5.43 -19.80 12.43
C HIS A 116 6.72 -19.77 13.27
N SER A 117 7.63 -18.83 12.97
CA SER A 117 8.95 -18.70 13.60
C SER A 117 8.93 -18.06 14.98
N LYS A 118 7.78 -17.50 15.40
CA LYS A 118 7.63 -16.66 16.60
C LYS A 118 8.48 -15.38 16.58
N ARG A 119 8.91 -14.93 15.40
CA ARG A 119 9.61 -13.66 15.17
C ARG A 119 9.21 -13.08 13.82
N TYR A 120 9.02 -11.78 13.71
CA TYR A 120 8.71 -11.17 12.40
C TYR A 120 9.85 -11.43 11.41
N ALA A 121 9.51 -11.91 10.21
CA ALA A 121 10.49 -12.22 9.18
C ALA A 121 10.79 -10.98 8.31
N SER A 122 9.86 -10.03 8.27
CA SER A 122 9.95 -8.76 7.56
C SER A 122 9.86 -7.57 8.52
N GLU A 123 10.23 -6.39 8.02
CA GLU A 123 10.01 -5.12 8.69
C GLU A 123 8.82 -4.41 8.04
N ALA A 124 7.99 -3.73 8.84
CA ALA A 124 6.91 -2.89 8.35
C ALA A 124 7.18 -1.41 8.65
N VAL A 125 7.04 -0.54 7.64
CA VAL A 125 7.30 0.90 7.73
C VAL A 125 6.12 1.70 7.19
N ALA A 126 5.72 2.74 7.90
CA ALA A 126 4.65 3.63 7.49
C ALA A 126 5.09 4.55 6.33
N LEU A 127 4.38 4.50 5.19
CA LEU A 127 4.59 5.41 4.03
C LEU A 127 3.73 6.68 4.11
N SER A 128 2.80 6.71 5.05
CA SER A 128 1.98 7.87 5.40
C SER A 128 1.64 7.79 6.89
N ASN A 129 0.99 8.81 7.45
CA ASN A 129 0.41 8.66 8.78
C ASN A 129 -0.57 7.49 8.78
N CYS A 130 -0.34 6.52 9.65
CA CYS A 130 -1.12 5.30 9.75
C CYS A 130 -1.84 5.24 11.10
N ASP A 131 -3.01 4.62 11.06
CA ASP A 131 -3.75 4.18 12.23
C ASP A 131 -3.94 2.68 12.11
N LEU A 132 -3.45 1.93 13.08
CA LEU A 132 -3.41 0.47 13.06
C LEU A 132 -4.19 -0.08 14.24
N ILE A 133 -5.00 -1.11 13.97
CA ILE A 133 -5.65 -1.90 15.02
C ILE A 133 -4.69 -3.01 15.42
N LEU A 134 -4.36 -3.09 16.70
CA LEU A 134 -3.56 -4.17 17.27
C LEU A 134 -4.42 -5.40 17.52
N LEU A 135 -3.98 -6.54 17.02
CA LEU A 135 -4.59 -7.85 17.25
C LEU A 135 -3.57 -8.74 17.97
N PRO A 136 -3.50 -8.68 19.31
CA PRO A 136 -2.64 -9.58 20.08
C PRO A 136 -2.97 -11.04 19.73
N PHE A 137 -1.97 -11.81 19.33
CA PHE A 137 -2.17 -13.15 18.78
C PHE A 137 -2.81 -14.11 19.79
N LYS A 138 -2.51 -13.94 21.08
CA LYS A 138 -3.17 -14.68 22.18
C LYS A 138 -4.68 -14.40 22.25
N LYS A 139 -5.08 -13.12 22.08
CA LYS A 139 -6.49 -12.72 22.08
C LYS A 139 -7.20 -13.28 20.85
N LEU A 140 -6.56 -13.21 19.69
CA LEU A 140 -7.09 -13.76 18.43
C LEU A 140 -7.33 -15.27 18.50
N THR A 141 -6.36 -16.02 19.03
CA THR A 141 -6.46 -17.48 19.18
C THR A 141 -7.50 -17.91 20.22
N ALA A 142 -7.63 -17.17 21.34
CA ALA A 142 -8.71 -17.40 22.30
C ALA A 142 -10.09 -17.15 21.69
N LEU A 143 -10.21 -16.10 20.86
CA LEU A 143 -11.44 -15.78 20.16
C LEU A 143 -11.82 -16.86 19.14
N GLY A 144 -10.87 -17.33 18.34
CA GLY A 144 -11.10 -18.41 17.38
C GLY A 144 -11.58 -19.70 18.05
N ARG A 145 -10.98 -20.08 19.19
CA ARG A 145 -11.42 -21.25 19.97
C ARG A 145 -12.87 -21.14 20.47
N SER A 146 -13.35 -19.93 20.70
CA SER A 146 -14.69 -19.67 21.22
C SER A 146 -15.73 -19.51 20.10
N HIS A 147 -15.29 -19.12 18.90
CA HIS A 147 -16.15 -18.89 17.74
C HIS A 147 -15.49 -19.43 16.45
N ALA A 148 -15.87 -20.64 16.05
CA ALA A 148 -15.32 -21.30 14.86
C ALA A 148 -15.51 -20.48 13.56
N GLU A 149 -16.63 -19.77 13.44
CA GLU A 149 -16.91 -18.89 12.28
C GLU A 149 -15.88 -17.76 12.17
N PHE A 150 -15.46 -17.18 13.30
CA PHE A 150 -14.41 -16.18 13.33
C PHE A 150 -13.04 -16.78 12.97
N GLU A 151 -12.73 -17.97 13.49
CA GLU A 151 -11.50 -18.69 13.15
C GLU A 151 -11.39 -18.95 11.63
N HIS A 152 -12.45 -19.52 11.03
CA HIS A 152 -12.52 -19.76 9.58
C HIS A 152 -12.37 -18.46 8.78
N ALA A 153 -13.02 -17.38 9.24
CA ALA A 153 -12.90 -16.09 8.59
C ALA A 153 -11.46 -15.54 8.63
N ILE A 154 -10.75 -15.70 9.74
CA ILE A 154 -9.34 -15.31 9.86
C ILE A 154 -8.46 -16.15 8.93
N TYR A 155 -8.69 -17.46 8.82
CA TYR A 155 -7.99 -18.28 7.83
C TYR A 155 -8.24 -17.81 6.40
N SER A 156 -9.47 -17.40 6.07
CA SER A 156 -9.80 -16.81 4.77
C SER A 156 -9.05 -15.49 4.52
N VAL A 157 -8.92 -14.63 5.53
CA VAL A 157 -8.12 -13.39 5.45
C VAL A 157 -6.64 -13.71 5.19
N MET A 158 -6.05 -14.65 5.94
CA MET A 158 -4.65 -15.05 5.74
C MET A 158 -4.43 -15.70 4.36
N SER A 159 -5.35 -16.56 3.92
CA SER A 159 -5.31 -17.18 2.60
C SER A 159 -5.36 -16.16 1.47
N ARG A 160 -6.17 -15.10 1.62
CA ARG A 160 -6.23 -13.99 0.66
C ARG A 160 -4.89 -13.26 0.53
N GLU A 161 -4.19 -13.01 1.64
CA GLU A 161 -2.85 -12.41 1.59
C GLU A 161 -1.84 -13.34 0.91
N LEU A 162 -1.86 -14.63 1.25
CA LEU A 162 -0.99 -15.62 0.62
C LEU A 162 -1.19 -15.70 -0.91
N VAL A 163 -2.45 -15.70 -1.37
CA VAL A 163 -2.78 -15.70 -2.80
C VAL A 163 -2.28 -14.42 -3.48
N ARG A 164 -2.36 -13.26 -2.82
CA ARG A 164 -1.82 -11.99 -3.35
C ARG A 164 -0.29 -12.05 -3.51
N GLU A 165 0.42 -12.61 -2.55
CA GLU A 165 1.87 -12.81 -2.63
C GLU A 165 2.25 -13.77 -3.76
N GLN A 166 1.55 -14.89 -3.90
CA GLN A 166 1.76 -15.83 -5.01
C GLN A 166 1.47 -15.21 -6.38
N ALA A 167 0.44 -14.38 -6.49
CA ALA A 167 0.14 -13.64 -7.71
C ALA A 167 1.27 -12.66 -8.08
N MET A 168 1.91 -12.04 -7.09
CA MET A 168 3.09 -11.20 -7.32
C MET A 168 4.28 -12.03 -7.82
N VAL A 169 4.59 -13.17 -7.20
CA VAL A 169 5.65 -14.08 -7.69
C VAL A 169 5.42 -14.50 -9.15
N SER A 170 4.18 -14.88 -9.48
CA SER A 170 3.78 -15.22 -10.86
C SER A 170 3.98 -14.04 -11.82
N MET A 171 3.58 -12.83 -11.41
CA MET A 171 3.77 -11.60 -12.19
C MET A 171 5.25 -11.31 -12.46
N LEU A 172 6.12 -11.48 -11.47
CA LEU A 172 7.56 -11.28 -11.61
C LEU A 172 8.18 -12.28 -12.60
N GLY A 173 7.74 -13.54 -12.59
CA GLY A 173 8.26 -14.58 -13.49
C GLY A 173 7.73 -14.51 -14.92
N ALA A 174 6.49 -14.06 -15.12
CA ALA A 174 5.80 -14.19 -16.41
C ALA A 174 5.71 -12.89 -17.24
N LEU A 175 5.72 -11.72 -16.59
CA LEU A 175 5.41 -10.44 -17.25
C LEU A 175 6.66 -9.61 -17.55
N SER A 176 6.61 -8.84 -18.65
CA SER A 176 7.60 -7.81 -18.96
C SER A 176 7.55 -6.67 -17.95
N ALA A 177 8.60 -5.86 -17.88
CA ALA A 177 8.66 -4.68 -17.00
C ALA A 177 7.43 -3.76 -17.17
N GLU A 178 7.02 -3.50 -18.41
CA GLU A 178 5.86 -2.65 -18.70
C GLU A 178 4.56 -3.29 -18.20
N ALA A 179 4.37 -4.57 -18.49
CA ALA A 179 3.19 -5.32 -18.06
C ALA A 179 3.09 -5.37 -16.52
N ARG A 180 4.21 -5.51 -15.81
CA ARG A 180 4.24 -5.46 -14.33
C ARG A 180 3.77 -4.11 -13.79
N VAL A 181 4.27 -3.00 -14.34
CA VAL A 181 3.83 -1.65 -13.92
C VAL A 181 2.35 -1.45 -14.23
N ALA A 182 1.86 -1.90 -15.39
CA ALA A 182 0.44 -1.82 -15.72
C ALA A 182 -0.43 -2.64 -14.75
N ARG A 183 -0.02 -3.87 -14.42
CA ARG A 183 -0.71 -4.72 -13.43
C ARG A 183 -0.70 -4.13 -12.04
N PHE A 184 0.40 -3.52 -11.63
CA PHE A 184 0.50 -2.80 -10.37
C PHE A 184 -0.54 -1.68 -10.27
N LEU A 185 -0.66 -0.84 -11.31
CA LEU A 185 -1.66 0.24 -11.33
C LEU A 185 -3.10 -0.28 -11.33
N VAL A 186 -3.37 -1.35 -12.07
CA VAL A 186 -4.69 -2.01 -12.11
C VAL A 186 -5.06 -2.57 -10.72
N SER A 187 -4.15 -3.32 -10.10
CA SER A 187 -4.35 -3.87 -8.75
C SER A 187 -4.59 -2.77 -7.72
N LEU A 188 -3.83 -1.67 -7.80
CA LEU A 188 -4.01 -0.54 -6.89
C LEU A 188 -5.35 0.16 -7.10
N SER A 189 -5.77 0.33 -8.36
CA SER A 189 -7.08 0.87 -8.74
C SER A 189 -8.25 0.05 -8.18
N GLU A 190 -8.20 -1.27 -8.34
CA GLU A 190 -9.20 -2.21 -7.81
C GLU A 190 -9.24 -2.11 -6.27
N ARG A 191 -8.08 -2.10 -5.61
CA ARG A 191 -8.01 -1.96 -4.14
C ARG A 191 -8.56 -0.63 -3.64
N TYR A 192 -8.31 0.48 -4.34
CA TYR A 192 -8.93 1.77 -4.01
C TYR A 192 -10.45 1.73 -4.18
N ALA A 193 -10.95 1.09 -5.24
CA ALA A 193 -12.38 0.90 -5.47
C ALA A 193 -13.04 0.13 -4.32
N ASP A 194 -12.43 -0.97 -3.90
CA ASP A 194 -12.96 -1.80 -2.81
C ASP A 194 -13.01 -1.06 -1.47
N MET A 195 -12.18 -0.03 -1.29
CA MET A 195 -12.19 0.84 -0.11
C MET A 195 -13.19 2.01 -0.22
N GLY A 196 -13.92 2.11 -1.34
CA GLY A 196 -14.86 3.19 -1.63
C GLY A 196 -14.21 4.47 -2.18
N TYR A 197 -12.93 4.41 -2.59
CA TYR A 197 -12.24 5.53 -3.23
C TYR A 197 -12.34 5.45 -4.76
N SER A 198 -11.90 6.51 -5.43
CA SER A 198 -11.83 6.54 -6.89
C SER A 198 -10.87 5.47 -7.43
N SER A 199 -11.39 4.57 -8.26
CA SER A 199 -10.59 3.63 -9.05
C SER A 199 -9.87 4.30 -10.22
N LYS A 200 -10.28 5.52 -10.58
CA LYS A 200 -9.76 6.24 -11.76
C LYS A 200 -8.71 7.28 -11.43
N LEU A 201 -8.67 7.79 -10.20
CA LEU A 201 -7.75 8.85 -9.80
C LEU A 201 -7.28 8.63 -8.38
N PHE A 202 -5.99 8.38 -8.20
CA PHE A 202 -5.40 8.11 -6.89
C PHE A 202 -3.93 8.53 -6.83
N ASN A 203 -3.43 8.67 -5.60
CA ASN A 203 -2.03 9.00 -5.34
C ASN A 203 -1.22 7.75 -5.02
N LEU A 204 -0.03 7.65 -5.61
CA LEU A 204 0.99 6.67 -5.23
C LEU A 204 1.69 7.16 -3.96
N ARG A 205 1.45 6.47 -2.84
CA ARG A 205 2.07 6.79 -1.55
C ARG A 205 3.52 6.33 -1.43
N MET A 206 3.88 5.33 -2.23
CA MET A 206 5.22 4.82 -2.43
C MET A 206 6.00 5.63 -3.48
N THR A 207 7.32 5.63 -3.36
CA THR A 207 8.26 6.22 -4.31
C THR A 207 8.47 5.32 -5.53
N ARG A 208 9.09 5.87 -6.59
CA ARG A 208 9.47 5.08 -7.77
C ARG A 208 10.49 3.99 -7.44
N HIS A 209 11.37 4.25 -6.47
CA HIS A 209 12.32 3.28 -5.97
C HIS A 209 11.62 2.11 -5.27
N GLU A 210 10.65 2.39 -4.39
CA GLU A 210 9.88 1.35 -3.70
C GLU A 210 9.01 0.53 -4.67
N ILE A 211 8.40 1.18 -5.67
CA ILE A 211 7.70 0.46 -6.75
C ILE A 211 8.67 -0.42 -7.54
N GLY A 212 9.87 0.09 -7.82
CA GLY A 212 10.92 -0.65 -8.50
C GLY A 212 11.31 -1.90 -7.72
N SER A 213 11.64 -1.74 -6.45
CA SER A 213 11.93 -2.83 -5.52
C SER A 213 10.80 -3.87 -5.52
N TYR A 214 9.55 -3.46 -5.33
CA TYR A 214 8.38 -4.35 -5.35
C TYR A 214 8.20 -5.13 -6.68
N LEU A 215 8.51 -4.52 -7.82
CA LEU A 215 8.31 -5.12 -9.15
C LEU A 215 9.56 -5.79 -9.73
N GLY A 216 10.69 -5.80 -9.00
CA GLY A 216 11.98 -6.25 -9.50
C GLY A 216 12.48 -5.41 -10.69
N LEU A 217 12.31 -4.09 -10.61
CA LEU A 217 12.68 -3.11 -11.64
C LEU A 217 13.52 -1.98 -11.05
N THR A 218 14.28 -1.29 -11.89
CA THR A 218 14.94 -0.04 -11.47
C THR A 218 13.94 1.12 -11.43
N LEU A 219 14.21 2.15 -10.63
CA LEU A 219 13.35 3.34 -10.54
C LEU A 219 13.23 4.06 -11.89
N GLU A 220 14.28 4.04 -12.71
CA GLU A 220 14.32 4.64 -14.04
C GLU A 220 13.41 3.86 -14.99
N THR A 221 13.36 2.54 -14.84
CA THR A 221 12.47 1.69 -15.64
C THR A 221 11.02 1.97 -15.30
N VAL A 222 10.66 2.02 -14.00
CA VAL A 222 9.31 2.41 -13.56
C VAL A 222 8.95 3.79 -14.09
N SER A 223 9.86 4.77 -13.96
CA SER A 223 9.60 6.15 -14.40
C SER A 223 9.40 6.24 -15.91
N ARG A 224 10.26 5.59 -16.71
CA ARG A 224 10.14 5.54 -18.18
C ARG A 224 8.84 4.87 -18.62
N THR A 225 8.44 3.77 -17.99
CA THR A 225 7.19 3.08 -18.31
C THR A 225 5.97 3.96 -18.03
N LEU A 226 5.93 4.66 -16.90
CA LEU A 226 4.83 5.57 -16.58
C LEU A 226 4.74 6.75 -17.54
N SER A 227 5.89 7.37 -17.89
CA SER A 227 5.93 8.41 -18.92
C SER A 227 5.42 7.89 -20.26
N ALA A 228 5.82 6.67 -20.65
CA ALA A 228 5.35 6.06 -21.88
C ALA A 228 3.84 5.80 -21.87
N PHE A 229 3.27 5.32 -20.76
CA PHE A 229 1.81 5.17 -20.60
C PHE A 229 1.07 6.50 -20.73
N ASN A 230 1.64 7.57 -20.17
CA ASN A 230 1.10 8.92 -20.29
C ASN A 230 1.14 9.43 -21.73
N GLU A 231 2.26 9.25 -22.45
CA GLU A 231 2.44 9.66 -23.85
C GLU A 231 1.41 9.04 -24.81
N ILE A 232 1.08 7.76 -24.62
CA ILE A 232 0.09 7.06 -25.45
C ILE A 232 -1.36 7.22 -24.92
N GLY A 233 -1.52 7.87 -23.76
CA GLY A 233 -2.80 8.20 -23.16
C GLY A 233 -3.51 7.03 -22.47
N LEU A 234 -2.77 6.05 -21.94
CA LEU A 234 -3.33 5.00 -21.07
C LEU A 234 -3.59 5.53 -19.65
N ILE A 235 -2.75 6.45 -19.20
CA ILE A 235 -2.87 7.13 -17.91
C ILE A 235 -2.61 8.63 -18.06
N THR A 236 -2.90 9.39 -17.01
CA THR A 236 -2.35 10.72 -16.76
C THR A 236 -1.44 10.67 -15.55
N VAL A 237 -0.31 11.37 -15.59
CA VAL A 237 0.63 11.48 -14.46
C VAL A 237 0.81 12.94 -14.08
N ASP A 238 0.53 13.26 -12.82
CA ASP A 238 0.87 14.55 -12.20
C ASP A 238 1.55 14.30 -10.85
N GLN A 239 2.87 14.45 -10.81
CA GLN A 239 3.72 14.08 -9.69
C GLN A 239 3.47 12.63 -9.19
N ARG A 240 2.74 12.48 -8.08
CA ARG A 240 2.33 11.21 -7.47
C ARG A 240 0.91 10.80 -7.83
N SER A 241 0.12 11.70 -8.42
CA SER A 241 -1.24 11.45 -8.86
C SER A 241 -1.24 10.68 -10.18
N ILE A 242 -2.02 9.61 -10.23
CA ILE A 242 -2.23 8.77 -11.39
C ILE A 242 -3.72 8.77 -11.73
N GLY A 243 -4.03 9.14 -12.96
CA GLY A 243 -5.36 8.98 -13.53
C GLY A 243 -5.39 7.82 -14.52
N ILE A 244 -6.21 6.80 -14.31
CA ILE A 244 -6.41 5.72 -15.29
C ILE A 244 -7.40 6.19 -16.37
N LYS A 245 -6.95 6.18 -17.63
CA LYS A 245 -7.79 6.53 -18.79
C LYS A 245 -8.35 5.31 -19.49
N ASP A 246 -7.53 4.27 -19.63
CA ASP A 246 -7.91 3.02 -20.27
C ASP A 246 -7.53 1.83 -19.37
N PHE A 247 -8.49 1.39 -18.56
CA PHE A 247 -8.28 0.32 -17.58
C PHE A 247 -8.07 -1.03 -18.27
N ASP A 248 -8.84 -1.34 -19.31
CA ASP A 248 -8.78 -2.63 -19.99
C ASP A 248 -7.50 -2.78 -20.81
N ALA A 249 -7.02 -1.69 -21.43
CA ALA A 249 -5.73 -1.71 -22.10
C ALA A 249 -4.56 -1.93 -21.12
N LEU A 250 -4.58 -1.29 -19.95
CA LEU A 250 -3.59 -1.59 -18.90
C LEU A 250 -3.73 -3.03 -18.39
N LYS A 251 -4.97 -3.52 -18.28
CA LYS A 251 -5.25 -4.89 -17.83
C LYS A 251 -4.74 -5.94 -18.80
N THR A 252 -4.64 -5.65 -20.08
CA THR A 252 -4.24 -6.62 -21.11
C THR A 252 -2.84 -6.36 -21.69
N LEU A 253 -2.18 -5.29 -21.23
CA LEU A 253 -0.86 -4.89 -21.71
C LEU A 253 0.19 -6.00 -21.49
N ARG A 254 0.79 -6.45 -22.59
CA ARG A 254 1.93 -7.39 -22.56
C ARG A 254 3.27 -6.70 -22.75
N ARG A 255 3.34 -5.72 -23.65
CA ARG A 255 4.53 -4.93 -23.98
C ARG A 255 4.11 -3.56 -24.50
N LEU A 256 4.99 -2.57 -24.36
CA LEU A 256 4.80 -1.28 -25.01
C LEU A 256 5.26 -1.30 -26.48
N PRO A 257 4.66 -0.46 -27.34
CA PRO A 257 5.20 -0.22 -28.67
C PRO A 257 6.59 0.46 -28.58
N PRO A 258 7.45 0.30 -29.61
CA PRO A 258 8.71 1.03 -29.71
C PRO A 258 8.51 2.55 -29.60
N SER A 259 9.52 3.26 -29.09
CA SER A 259 9.47 4.72 -28.89
C SER A 259 9.13 5.51 -30.16
N SER A 260 9.65 5.08 -31.32
CA SER A 260 9.37 5.71 -32.62
C SER A 260 7.88 5.65 -33.01
N THR A 261 7.21 4.54 -32.70
CA THR A 261 5.78 4.36 -32.97
C THR A 261 4.91 5.17 -32.00
N ARG A 262 5.34 5.27 -30.74
CA ARG A 262 4.64 6.06 -29.70
C ARG A 262 4.62 7.55 -30.03
N ALA A 263 5.74 8.10 -30.51
CA ALA A 263 5.82 9.51 -30.93
C ALA A 263 4.83 9.84 -32.07
N LYS A 264 4.67 8.92 -33.04
CA LYS A 264 3.68 9.07 -34.12
C LYS A 264 2.24 9.02 -33.61
N GLN A 265 1.94 8.12 -32.66
CA GLN A 265 0.61 7.99 -32.06
C GLN A 265 0.23 9.20 -31.19
N SER A 266 1.15 9.72 -30.39
CA SER A 266 0.89 10.90 -29.56
C SER A 266 0.68 12.15 -30.43
N ALA A 267 1.45 12.32 -31.50
CA ALA A 267 1.26 13.40 -32.48
C ALA A 267 -0.10 13.30 -33.19
N SER A 268 -0.51 12.09 -33.61
CA SER A 268 -1.81 11.87 -34.24
C SER A 268 -3.00 12.08 -33.29
N LYS A 269 -2.88 11.71 -32.00
CA LYS A 269 -3.92 11.99 -31.00
C LYS A 269 -4.04 13.49 -30.72
N LYS A 270 -2.90 14.20 -30.60
CA LYS A 270 -2.89 15.66 -30.40
C LYS A 270 -3.49 16.41 -31.59
N SER A 271 -3.19 16.01 -32.83
CA SER A 271 -3.79 16.63 -34.01
C SER A 271 -5.30 16.40 -34.10
N LYS A 272 -5.78 15.19 -33.75
CA LYS A 272 -7.22 14.90 -33.65
C LYS A 272 -7.92 15.68 -32.53
N GLN A 273 -7.28 15.85 -31.36
CA GLN A 273 -7.82 16.66 -30.28
C GLN A 273 -7.87 18.16 -30.61
N GLN A 274 -6.87 18.69 -31.31
CA GLN A 274 -6.88 20.08 -31.78
C GLN A 274 -7.92 20.32 -32.88
N ALA A 275 -8.08 19.38 -33.82
CA ALA A 275 -9.12 19.45 -34.85
C ALA A 275 -10.54 19.37 -34.27
N ALA A 276 -10.74 18.63 -33.17
CA ALA A 276 -12.02 18.53 -32.48
C ALA A 276 -12.35 19.74 -31.58
N MET A 277 -11.41 20.67 -31.39
CA MET A 277 -11.57 21.83 -30.49
C MET A 277 -11.57 23.19 -31.23
N GLN A 278 -11.57 23.19 -32.57
CA GLN A 278 -11.84 24.38 -33.36
C GLN A 278 -13.35 24.65 -33.43
N PRO A 279 -13.82 25.87 -33.10
CA PRO A 279 -15.24 26.19 -33.22
C PRO A 279 -15.63 26.17 -34.71
N ALA A 280 -16.79 25.59 -35.01
CA ALA A 280 -17.38 25.66 -36.34
C ALA A 280 -17.53 27.15 -36.71
N GLN A 281 -16.79 27.61 -37.72
CA GLN A 281 -17.03 28.91 -38.33
C GLN A 281 -18.41 28.86 -38.98
N GLU A 282 -19.35 29.64 -38.45
CA GLU A 282 -20.65 29.89 -39.07
C GLU A 282 -20.44 30.46 -40.49
N PRO A 283 -21.16 29.95 -41.51
CA PRO A 283 -21.06 30.52 -42.84
C PRO A 283 -21.76 31.89 -42.85
N ASP A 284 -20.99 32.87 -43.33
CA ASP A 284 -21.34 34.27 -43.57
C ASP A 284 -22.71 34.39 -44.26
N SER A 285 -23.70 34.91 -43.52
CA SER A 285 -25.04 35.15 -44.06
C SER A 285 -25.02 36.42 -44.91
N ASP A 286 -24.93 36.20 -46.21
CA ASP A 286 -25.16 37.14 -47.31
C ASP A 286 -26.54 37.82 -47.16
N TRP A 287 -26.57 39.04 -46.61
CA TRP A 287 -27.78 39.87 -46.60
C TRP A 287 -27.96 40.52 -47.97
N GLY A 288 -28.69 39.79 -48.82
CA GLY A 288 -29.20 40.30 -50.08
C GLY A 288 -30.01 41.58 -49.90
N GLN A 289 -29.66 42.56 -50.73
CA GLN A 289 -30.40 43.80 -50.98
C GLN A 289 -31.87 43.50 -51.29
N VAL A 290 -32.79 44.16 -50.58
CA VAL A 290 -34.18 44.31 -51.02
C VAL A 290 -34.42 45.79 -51.30
N ALA A 291 -34.52 46.11 -52.59
CA ALA A 291 -34.95 47.39 -53.12
C ALA A 291 -36.48 47.42 -53.27
N THR A 292 -37.05 48.59 -52.92
CA THR A 292 -38.24 49.25 -53.52
C THR A 292 -39.54 48.44 -53.75
N ALA A 293 -40.60 48.80 -53.02
CA ALA A 293 -41.75 49.57 -53.53
C ALA A 293 -42.68 49.97 -52.38
#